data_AF-A0A1F8SQ30-F1
#
_entry.id   AF-A0A1F8SQ30-F1
#
_cell.length_a   1.000
_cell.length_b   1.000
_cell.length_c   1.000
_cell.angle_alpha   90.00
_cell.angle_beta   90.00
_cell.angle_gamma   90.00
#
_symmetry.space_group_name_H-M   'P 1'
#
loop_
_entity.id
_entity.type
_entity.pdbx_description
1 polymer ?
#
loop_
_entity_poly.entity_id
_entity_poly.type
_entity_poly.pdbx_seq_one_letter_code
_entity_poly.pdbx_strand_id
1 'polypeptide(L)'
;MKPETIADIAKLIRPFLQARAVFIVILVLTIAFWAAFFFPQLFTYLGLDAWQTSNTTFIGLGFIITSLILIIALFIIITNWISSKARTKRNTREFQDLLDNLTPSELIYLAQFIEYKTLQVEFNETDPVVGLLCGKELIYPSINVRIGPVVRFHNSYPNGQIYEMTPELHSYLTTHPEVFSKLRKP
;
A
#
# COMPACT_ATOMS: atom_id res chain seq x y z
N MET A 1 -10.70 -20.39 26.37
CA MET A 1 -9.53 -19.65 25.81
C MET A 1 -9.97 -18.21 25.60
N LYS A 2 -9.31 -17.23 26.22
CA LYS A 2 -9.73 -15.82 26.12
C LYS A 2 -9.36 -15.28 24.72
N PRO A 3 -10.25 -14.51 24.06
CA PRO A 3 -9.97 -13.95 22.73
C PRO A 3 -8.76 -12.99 22.71
N GLU A 4 -8.40 -12.42 23.86
CA GLU A 4 -7.22 -11.58 24.06
C GLU A 4 -5.91 -12.33 23.74
N THR A 5 -5.81 -13.62 24.08
CA THR A 5 -4.57 -14.38 23.91
C THR A 5 -4.24 -14.67 22.44
N ILE A 6 -5.26 -14.83 21.59
CA ILE A 6 -5.07 -15.10 20.15
C ILE A 6 -4.64 -13.82 19.42
N ALA A 7 -5.20 -12.66 19.80
CA ALA A 7 -4.86 -11.37 19.21
C ALA A 7 -3.40 -10.97 19.50
N ASP A 8 -2.90 -11.27 20.70
CA ASP A 8 -1.53 -10.97 21.10
C ASP A 8 -0.50 -11.88 20.40
N ILE A 9 -0.81 -13.17 20.26
CA ILE A 9 0.02 -14.11 19.49
C ILE A 9 0.07 -13.68 18.01
N ALA A 10 -1.07 -13.28 17.43
CA ALA A 10 -1.13 -12.79 16.05
C ALA A 10 -0.27 -11.54 15.85
N LYS A 11 -0.29 -10.57 16.80
CA LYS A 11 0.57 -9.38 16.75
C LYS A 11 2.05 -9.73 16.81
N LEU A 12 2.44 -10.73 17.61
CA LEU A 12 3.83 -11.17 17.75
C LEU A 12 4.37 -11.83 16.47
N ILE A 13 3.54 -12.63 15.80
CA ILE A 13 3.95 -13.41 14.61
C ILE A 13 3.85 -12.57 13.32
N ARG A 14 2.96 -11.56 13.27
CA ARG A 14 2.76 -10.70 12.10
C ARG A 14 4.04 -10.12 11.48
N PRO A 15 4.99 -9.52 12.23
CA PRO A 15 6.21 -8.98 11.64
C PRO A 15 7.10 -10.07 11.01
N PHE A 16 7.13 -11.27 11.60
CA PHE A 16 7.88 -12.40 11.06
C PHE A 16 7.27 -12.92 9.76
N LEU A 17 5.94 -13.01 9.68
CA LEU A 17 5.24 -13.43 8.45
C LEU A 17 5.30 -12.37 7.33
N GLN A 18 5.45 -11.08 7.69
CA GLN A 18 5.54 -9.98 6.72
C GLN A 18 6.95 -9.80 6.13
N ALA A 19 7.99 -10.33 6.78
CA ALA A 19 9.34 -10.30 6.25
C ALA A 19 9.44 -11.24 5.03
N ARG A 20 9.64 -10.65 3.84
CA ARG A 20 9.78 -11.40 2.57
C ARG A 20 10.78 -12.55 2.67
N ALA A 21 11.87 -12.37 3.42
CA ALA A 21 12.88 -13.39 3.64
C ALA A 21 12.36 -14.62 4.41
N VAL A 22 11.55 -14.42 5.45
CA VAL A 22 10.98 -15.52 6.25
C VAL A 22 10.00 -16.35 5.42
N PHE A 23 9.17 -15.68 4.61
CA PHE A 23 8.28 -16.38 3.67
C PHE A 23 9.06 -17.25 2.68
N ILE A 24 10.15 -16.73 2.11
CA ILE A 24 11.01 -17.49 1.18
C ILE A 24 11.64 -18.69 1.87
N VAL A 25 12.14 -18.53 3.11
CA VAL A 25 12.72 -19.65 3.87
C VAL A 25 11.66 -20.73 4.13
N ILE A 26 10.47 -20.36 4.57
CA ILE A 26 9.37 -21.31 4.83
C ILE A 26 8.94 -22.00 3.54
N LEU A 27 8.88 -21.28 2.42
CA LEU A 27 8.58 -21.84 1.11
C LEU A 27 9.61 -22.90 0.71
N VAL A 28 10.91 -22.58 0.82
CA VAL A 28 12.01 -23.51 0.50
C VAL A 28 11.96 -24.75 1.40
N LEU A 29 11.77 -24.56 2.70
CA LEU A 29 11.62 -25.68 3.64
C LEU A 29 10.40 -26.55 3.30
N THR A 30 9.28 -25.93 2.95
CA THR A 30 8.07 -26.65 2.55
C THR A 30 8.32 -27.49 1.31
N ILE A 31 8.97 -26.92 0.29
CA ILE A 31 9.34 -27.64 -0.95
C ILE A 31 10.30 -28.79 -0.63
N ALA A 32 11.29 -28.58 0.24
CA ALA A 32 12.24 -29.62 0.64
C ALA A 32 11.54 -30.79 1.35
N PHE A 33 10.65 -30.51 2.31
CA PHE A 33 9.85 -31.54 2.97
C PHE A 33 8.87 -32.22 2.00
N TRP A 34 8.29 -31.47 1.05
CA TRP A 34 7.43 -32.02 0.00
C TRP A 34 8.20 -33.00 -0.89
N ALA A 35 9.40 -32.60 -1.33
CA ALA A 35 10.29 -33.44 -2.12
C ALA A 35 10.69 -34.71 -1.36
N ALA A 36 11.02 -34.58 -0.08
CA ALA A 36 11.37 -35.70 0.79
C ALA A 36 10.21 -36.67 1.06
N PHE A 37 8.98 -36.17 1.07
CA PHE A 37 7.80 -36.98 1.34
C PHE A 37 7.23 -37.66 0.08
N PHE A 38 7.10 -36.91 -1.02
CA PHE A 38 6.45 -37.40 -2.25
C PHE A 38 7.41 -38.00 -3.28
N PHE A 39 8.71 -37.70 -3.20
CA PHE A 39 9.70 -38.16 -4.17
C PHE A 39 10.85 -38.94 -3.48
N PRO A 40 10.56 -40.09 -2.84
CA PRO A 40 11.57 -40.89 -2.14
C PRO A 40 12.72 -41.32 -3.04
N GLN A 41 12.46 -41.48 -4.34
CA GLN A 41 13.45 -41.81 -5.36
C GLN A 41 14.63 -40.82 -5.38
N LEU A 42 14.40 -39.54 -5.10
CA LEU A 42 15.48 -38.53 -5.01
C LEU A 42 16.48 -38.89 -3.91
N PHE A 43 16.01 -39.39 -2.77
CA PHE A 43 16.86 -39.81 -1.66
C PHE A 43 17.59 -41.10 -1.98
N THR A 44 16.95 -42.02 -2.72
CA THR A 44 17.61 -43.22 -3.24
C THR A 44 18.76 -42.86 -4.19
N TYR A 45 18.57 -41.93 -5.14
CA TYR A 45 19.63 -41.46 -6.05
C TYR A 45 20.79 -40.78 -5.33
N LEU A 46 20.51 -40.10 -4.21
CA LEU A 46 21.52 -39.46 -3.37
C LEU A 46 22.19 -40.42 -2.37
N GLY A 47 21.77 -41.68 -2.32
CA GLY A 47 22.29 -42.68 -1.36
C GLY A 47 21.85 -42.44 0.09
N LEU A 48 20.73 -41.73 0.30
CA LEU A 48 20.22 -41.31 1.61
C LEU A 48 18.98 -42.10 2.09
N ASP A 49 18.72 -43.27 1.52
CA ASP A 49 17.56 -44.11 1.85
C ASP A 49 17.45 -44.43 3.36
N ALA A 50 18.54 -44.91 3.97
CA ALA A 50 18.58 -45.27 5.38
C ALA A 50 18.28 -44.08 6.32
N TRP A 51 18.66 -42.88 5.91
CA TRP A 51 18.35 -41.66 6.65
C TRP A 51 16.87 -41.30 6.51
N GLN A 52 16.31 -41.38 5.29
CA GLN A 52 14.90 -41.08 5.05
C GLN A 52 14.00 -42.02 5.84
N THR A 53 14.25 -43.33 5.77
CA THR A 53 13.46 -44.35 6.47
C THR A 53 13.48 -44.11 7.99
N SER A 54 14.64 -43.80 8.56
CA SER A 54 14.80 -43.49 9.99
C SER A 54 14.10 -42.18 10.43
N ASN A 55 13.89 -41.23 9.51
CA ASN A 55 13.37 -39.90 9.83
C ASN A 55 11.98 -39.61 9.22
N THR A 56 11.30 -40.62 8.65
CA THR A 56 10.02 -40.46 7.95
C THR A 56 8.98 -39.70 8.79
N THR A 57 8.88 -39.98 10.09
CA THR A 57 7.96 -39.30 11.00
C THR A 57 8.27 -37.81 11.15
N PHE A 58 9.55 -37.45 11.28
CA PHE A 58 9.97 -36.05 11.39
C PHE A 58 9.78 -35.29 10.08
N ILE A 59 10.03 -35.94 8.94
CA ILE A 59 9.76 -35.39 7.60
C ILE A 59 8.27 -35.09 7.45
N GLY A 60 7.40 -36.02 7.86
CA GLY A 60 5.95 -35.84 7.83
C GLY A 60 5.46 -34.71 8.74
N LEU A 61 5.98 -34.63 9.98
CA LEU A 61 5.66 -33.52 10.90
C LEU A 61 6.15 -32.17 10.37
N GLY A 62 7.37 -32.12 9.84
CA GLY A 62 7.94 -30.94 9.20
C GLY A 62 7.06 -30.46 8.04
N PHE A 63 6.67 -31.37 7.15
CA PHE A 63 5.75 -31.09 6.05
C PHE A 63 4.42 -30.48 6.52
N ILE A 64 3.77 -31.08 7.53
CA ILE A 64 2.48 -30.58 8.03
C ILE A 64 2.65 -29.17 8.61
N ILE A 65 3.66 -28.95 9.46
CA ILE A 65 3.88 -27.67 10.13
C ILE A 65 4.20 -26.58 9.12
N THR A 66 5.15 -26.81 8.19
CA THR A 66 5.54 -25.79 7.22
C THR A 66 4.41 -25.48 6.24
N SER A 67 3.64 -26.49 5.83
CA SER A 67 2.47 -26.31 4.96
C SER A 67 1.38 -25.49 5.65
N LEU A 68 1.10 -25.76 6.93
CA LEU A 68 0.11 -25.00 7.68
C LEU A 68 0.52 -23.52 7.81
N ILE A 69 1.80 -23.26 8.12
CA ILE A 69 2.32 -21.89 8.20
C ILE A 69 2.23 -21.21 6.84
N LEU A 70 2.58 -21.90 5.75
CA LEU A 70 2.50 -21.37 4.39
C LEU A 70 1.05 -21.01 4.01
N ILE A 71 0.09 -21.86 4.34
CA ILE A 71 -1.34 -21.60 4.10
C ILE A 71 -1.80 -20.35 4.86
N ILE A 72 -1.43 -20.22 6.13
CA ILE A 72 -1.77 -19.03 6.95
C ILE A 72 -1.14 -17.78 6.35
N ALA A 73 0.14 -17.83 5.97
CA ALA A 73 0.85 -16.72 5.34
C ALA A 73 0.15 -16.28 4.05
N LEU A 74 -0.22 -17.24 3.21
CA LEU A 74 -0.89 -17.01 1.94
C LEU A 74 -2.29 -16.41 2.14
N PHE A 75 -3.04 -16.88 3.14
CA PHE A 75 -4.32 -16.29 3.52
C PHE A 75 -4.20 -14.83 3.98
N ILE A 76 -3.18 -14.50 4.78
CA ILE A 76 -2.90 -13.12 5.21
C ILE A 76 -2.54 -12.23 4.02
N ILE A 77 -1.72 -12.74 3.08
CA ILE A 77 -1.35 -11.99 1.87
C ILE A 77 -2.59 -11.69 1.03
N ILE A 78 -3.44 -12.70 0.79
CA ILE A 78 -4.67 -12.55 0.00
C ILE A 78 -5.62 -11.55 0.66
N THR A 79 -5.87 -11.68 1.97
CA THR A 79 -6.78 -10.77 2.69
C THR A 79 -6.28 -9.33 2.72
N ASN A 80 -4.97 -9.12 2.90
CA ASN A 80 -4.36 -7.79 2.80
C ASN A 80 -4.46 -7.23 1.37
N TRP A 81 -4.26 -8.05 0.35
CA TRP A 81 -4.40 -7.62 -1.04
C TRP A 81 -5.84 -7.24 -1.38
N ILE A 82 -6.82 -8.04 -0.95
CA ILE A 82 -8.25 -7.74 -1.14
C ILE A 82 -8.63 -6.46 -0.41
N SER A 83 -8.25 -6.30 0.86
CA SER A 83 -8.59 -5.10 1.65
C SER A 83 -7.92 -3.84 1.10
N SER A 84 -6.67 -3.94 0.66
CA SER A 84 -5.97 -2.85 -0.03
C SER A 84 -6.70 -2.45 -1.32
N LYS A 85 -7.07 -3.43 -2.16
CA LYS A 85 -7.81 -3.18 -3.41
C LYS A 85 -9.19 -2.56 -3.15
N ALA A 86 -9.89 -3.03 -2.11
CA ALA A 86 -11.18 -2.47 -1.70
C ALA A 86 -11.03 -1.01 -1.22
N ARG A 87 -10.00 -0.72 -0.42
CA ARG A 87 -9.69 0.64 0.03
C ARG A 87 -9.37 1.56 -1.14
N THR A 88 -8.52 1.13 -2.08
CA THR A 88 -8.23 1.91 -3.28
C THR A 88 -9.50 2.21 -4.07
N LYS A 89 -10.35 1.21 -4.31
CA LYS A 89 -11.61 1.41 -5.03
C LYS A 89 -12.55 2.38 -4.31
N ARG A 90 -12.62 2.32 -2.98
CA ARG A 90 -13.42 3.24 -2.17
C ARG A 90 -12.89 4.66 -2.27
N ASN A 91 -11.59 4.85 -2.06
CA ASN A 91 -10.94 6.16 -2.16
C ASN A 91 -11.13 6.77 -3.56
N THR A 92 -10.98 5.97 -4.62
CA THR A 92 -11.23 6.43 -6.00
C THR A 92 -12.64 6.96 -6.20
N ARG A 93 -13.65 6.27 -5.65
CA ARG A 93 -15.05 6.73 -5.71
C ARG A 93 -15.26 8.00 -4.90
N GLU A 94 -14.74 8.05 -3.68
CA GLU A 94 -14.82 9.24 -2.82
C GLU A 94 -14.17 10.46 -3.51
N PHE A 95 -13.02 10.28 -4.17
CA PHE A 95 -12.41 11.36 -4.95
C PHE A 95 -13.23 11.75 -6.18
N GLN A 96 -13.82 10.79 -6.89
CA GLN A 96 -14.74 11.09 -8.01
C GLN A 96 -15.90 11.96 -7.55
N ASP A 97 -16.58 11.53 -6.48
CA ASP A 97 -17.73 12.24 -5.91
C ASP A 97 -17.31 13.64 -5.41
N LEU A 98 -16.14 13.78 -4.79
CA LEU A 98 -15.62 15.07 -4.35
C LEU A 98 -15.34 15.99 -5.55
N LEU A 99 -14.64 15.49 -6.56
CA LEU A 99 -14.23 16.27 -7.74
C LEU A 99 -15.43 16.70 -8.60
N ASP A 100 -16.47 15.87 -8.72
CA ASP A 100 -17.69 16.24 -9.45
C ASP A 100 -18.52 17.32 -8.73
N ASN A 101 -18.30 17.51 -7.42
CA ASN A 101 -18.94 18.56 -6.61
C ASN A 101 -18.05 19.80 -6.40
N LEU A 102 -16.90 19.90 -7.07
CA LEU A 102 -16.05 21.08 -6.97
C LEU A 102 -16.54 22.21 -7.88
N THR A 103 -16.43 23.42 -7.36
CA THR A 103 -16.67 24.65 -8.12
C THR A 103 -15.54 24.89 -9.14
N PRO A 104 -15.80 25.61 -10.25
CA PRO A 104 -14.76 25.93 -11.23
C PRO A 104 -13.54 26.65 -10.63
N SER A 105 -13.74 27.49 -9.60
CA SER A 105 -12.65 28.15 -8.89
C SER A 105 -11.77 27.16 -8.12
N GLU A 106 -12.35 26.23 -7.34
CA GLU A 106 -11.61 25.18 -6.63
C GLU A 106 -10.79 24.30 -7.59
N LEU A 107 -11.37 23.98 -8.75
CA LEU A 107 -10.75 23.19 -9.80
C LEU A 107 -9.47 23.84 -10.36
N ILE A 108 -9.43 25.17 -10.47
CA ILE A 108 -8.25 25.91 -10.93
C ILE A 108 -7.07 25.75 -9.96
N TYR A 109 -7.32 25.71 -8.65
CA TYR A 109 -6.26 25.53 -7.64
C TYR A 109 -5.67 24.12 -7.72
N LEU A 110 -6.53 23.10 -7.88
CA LEU A 110 -6.07 21.72 -8.06
C LEU A 110 -5.32 21.51 -9.37
N ALA A 111 -5.69 22.24 -10.43
CA ALA A 111 -5.04 22.14 -11.72
C ALA A 111 -3.55 22.48 -11.68
N GLN A 112 -3.14 23.39 -10.80
CA GLN A 112 -1.75 23.83 -10.66
C GLN A 112 -0.83 22.67 -10.22
N PHE A 113 -1.27 21.81 -9.31
CA PHE A 113 -0.48 20.66 -8.86
C PHE A 113 -0.09 19.73 -10.02
N ILE A 114 -1.03 19.49 -10.95
CA ILE A 114 -0.79 18.59 -12.08
C ILE A 114 -0.09 19.29 -13.25
N GLU A 115 -0.42 20.55 -13.54
CA GLU A 115 0.24 21.32 -14.59
C GLU A 115 1.76 21.41 -14.34
N TYR A 116 2.13 21.64 -13.08
CA TYR A 116 3.53 21.72 -12.67
C TYR A 116 4.13 20.38 -12.20
N LYS A 117 3.35 19.29 -12.22
CA LYS A 117 3.76 17.94 -11.78
C LYS A 117 4.40 17.95 -10.40
N THR A 118 3.79 18.65 -9.46
CA THR A 118 4.27 18.79 -8.08
C THR A 118 3.18 18.42 -7.08
N LEU A 119 3.60 17.92 -5.94
CA LEU A 119 2.73 17.73 -4.79
C LEU A 119 2.56 19.01 -3.97
N GLN A 120 3.37 20.06 -4.22
CA GLN A 120 3.45 21.24 -3.37
C GLN A 120 3.31 22.54 -4.18
N VAL A 121 2.31 23.36 -3.82
CA VAL A 121 2.04 24.67 -4.44
C VAL A 121 1.85 25.70 -3.34
N GLU A 122 2.37 26.91 -3.56
CA GLU A 122 2.18 28.03 -2.64
C GLU A 122 0.87 28.77 -2.94
N PHE A 123 0.01 28.90 -1.92
CA PHE A 123 -1.23 29.68 -2.00
C PHE A 123 -1.29 30.71 -0.88
N ASN A 124 -2.19 31.69 -1.02
CA ASN A 124 -2.50 32.62 0.05
C ASN A 124 -3.35 31.92 1.13
N GLU A 125 -2.88 31.95 2.38
CA GLU A 125 -3.59 31.35 3.52
C GLU A 125 -4.97 31.98 3.77
N THR A 126 -5.12 33.27 3.44
CA THR A 126 -6.40 33.97 3.66
C THR A 126 -7.42 33.72 2.54
N ASP A 127 -7.08 32.92 1.53
CA ASP A 127 -7.97 32.64 0.42
C ASP A 127 -9.10 31.66 0.84
N PRO A 128 -10.38 32.05 0.72
CA PRO A 128 -11.49 31.19 1.12
C PRO A 128 -11.56 29.90 0.29
N VAL A 129 -11.09 29.89 -0.96
CA VAL A 129 -11.06 28.69 -1.81
C VAL A 129 -10.07 27.66 -1.27
N VAL A 130 -8.92 28.13 -0.79
CA VAL A 130 -7.90 27.27 -0.15
C VAL A 130 -8.44 26.68 1.14
N GLY A 131 -9.15 27.49 1.95
CA GLY A 131 -9.82 27.03 3.16
C GLY A 131 -10.88 25.95 2.87
N LEU A 132 -11.67 26.11 1.81
CA LEU A 132 -12.65 25.10 1.37
C LEU A 132 -11.99 23.80 0.91
N LEU A 133 -10.91 23.89 0.13
CA LEU A 133 -10.14 22.72 -0.30
C LEU A 133 -9.49 21.98 0.87
N CYS A 134 -9.03 22.71 1.88
CA CYS A 134 -8.53 22.12 3.14
C CYS A 134 -9.66 21.44 3.92
N GLY A 135 -10.83 22.07 4.02
CA GLY A 135 -12.01 21.48 4.67
C GLY A 135 -12.54 20.22 3.98
N LYS A 136 -12.28 20.07 2.68
CA LYS A 136 -12.57 18.86 1.88
C LYS A 136 -11.44 17.82 1.91
N GLU A 137 -10.38 18.05 2.69
CA GLU A 137 -9.20 17.16 2.80
C GLU A 137 -8.49 16.89 1.46
N LEU A 138 -8.61 17.79 0.49
CA LEU A 138 -7.98 17.64 -0.84
C LEU A 138 -6.54 18.17 -0.83
N ILE A 139 -6.30 19.23 -0.05
CA ILE A 139 -4.99 19.81 0.21
C ILE A 139 -4.82 20.04 1.71
N TYR A 140 -3.58 20.09 2.18
CA TYR A 140 -3.25 20.36 3.58
C TYR A 140 -2.07 21.32 3.68
N PRO A 141 -2.00 22.13 4.75
CA PRO A 141 -0.80 22.93 5.01
C PRO A 141 0.41 22.01 5.16
N SER A 142 1.46 22.26 4.40
CA SER A 142 2.67 21.45 4.49
C SER A 142 3.41 21.76 5.80
N ILE A 143 3.46 20.76 6.68
CA ILE A 143 4.16 20.82 7.98
C ILE A 143 5.68 20.66 7.85
N ASN A 144 6.17 20.17 6.71
CA ASN A 144 7.59 19.98 6.45
C ASN A 144 8.09 20.90 5.34
N VAL A 145 9.09 21.72 5.66
CA VAL A 145 9.77 22.56 4.68
C VAL A 145 10.56 21.67 3.72
N ARG A 146 10.11 21.61 2.45
CA ARG A 146 10.79 21.06 1.26
C ARG A 146 11.00 19.53 1.22
N ILE A 147 10.07 18.84 0.57
CA ILE A 147 10.36 17.54 -0.08
C ILE A 147 10.04 17.71 -1.57
N GLY A 148 10.91 18.41 -2.32
CA GLY A 148 10.82 18.51 -3.78
C GLY A 148 10.66 19.92 -4.36
N PRO A 149 10.44 20.02 -5.69
CA PRO A 149 10.26 21.30 -6.38
C PRO A 149 8.93 21.94 -5.97
N VAL A 150 9.02 23.05 -5.23
CA VAL A 150 7.86 23.87 -4.88
C VAL A 150 7.65 24.90 -5.99
N VAL A 151 6.45 24.94 -6.54
CA VAL A 151 6.07 26.00 -7.49
C VAL A 151 5.76 27.25 -6.68
N ARG A 152 6.59 28.27 -6.88
CA ARG A 152 6.36 29.62 -6.34
C ARG A 152 6.07 30.56 -7.49
N PHE A 153 4.97 31.29 -7.39
CA PHE A 153 4.64 32.29 -8.40
C PHE A 153 5.49 33.54 -8.18
N HIS A 154 5.84 34.23 -9.27
CA HIS A 154 6.83 35.34 -9.32
C HIS A 154 6.43 36.55 -8.45
N ASN A 155 5.17 36.62 -8.02
CA ASN A 155 4.66 37.51 -6.99
C ASN A 155 4.21 36.66 -5.78
N SER A 156 5.18 36.02 -5.10
CA SER A 156 4.90 35.16 -3.96
C SER A 156 4.09 35.95 -2.93
N TYR A 157 2.99 35.36 -2.46
CA TYR A 157 2.06 36.07 -1.60
C TYR A 157 2.81 36.54 -0.35
N PRO A 158 2.62 37.79 0.12
CA PRO A 158 3.32 38.27 1.31
C PRO A 158 3.08 37.37 2.55
N ASN A 159 1.97 36.63 2.55
CA ASN A 159 1.62 35.58 3.53
C ASN A 159 1.36 34.23 2.84
N GLY A 160 2.19 33.84 1.86
CA GLY A 160 2.05 32.57 1.15
C GLY A 160 2.39 31.37 2.03
N GLN A 161 1.50 30.39 2.08
CA GLN A 161 1.74 29.10 2.74
C GLN A 161 1.82 28.00 1.67
N ILE A 162 2.72 27.04 1.88
CA ILE A 162 2.85 25.88 1.02
C ILE A 162 1.76 24.89 1.40
N TYR A 163 0.94 24.52 0.43
CA TYR A 163 -0.04 23.46 0.55
C TYR A 163 0.42 22.23 -0.22
N GLU A 164 0.08 21.07 0.32
CA GLU A 164 0.41 19.79 -0.26
C GLU A 164 -0.86 19.01 -0.59
N MET A 165 -0.86 18.35 -1.74
CA MET A 165 -1.94 17.48 -2.18
C MET A 165 -1.72 16.06 -1.66
N THR A 166 -2.81 15.38 -1.27
CA THR A 166 -2.71 13.97 -0.87
C THR A 166 -2.12 13.12 -2.00
N PRO A 167 -1.17 12.20 -1.72
CA PRO A 167 -0.55 11.37 -2.76
C PRO A 167 -1.58 10.57 -3.57
N GLU A 168 -2.65 10.12 -2.93
CA GLU A 168 -3.73 9.39 -3.56
C GLU A 168 -4.53 10.27 -4.54
N LEU A 169 -4.85 11.51 -4.18
CA LEU A 169 -5.53 12.45 -5.07
C LEU A 169 -4.64 12.83 -6.24
N HIS A 170 -3.36 13.11 -5.99
CA HIS A 170 -2.41 13.42 -7.07
C HIS A 170 -2.27 12.25 -8.05
N SER A 171 -2.14 11.02 -7.53
CA SER A 171 -2.11 9.81 -8.36
C SER A 171 -3.40 9.63 -9.14
N TYR A 172 -4.56 9.89 -8.53
CA TYR A 172 -5.86 9.81 -9.20
C TYR A 172 -5.95 10.82 -10.35
N LEU A 173 -5.65 12.10 -10.07
CA LEU A 173 -5.67 13.19 -11.03
C LEU A 173 -4.67 13.00 -12.19
N THR A 174 -3.50 12.41 -11.91
CA THR A 174 -2.50 12.08 -12.95
C THR A 174 -2.97 10.95 -13.87
N THR A 175 -3.74 10.00 -13.34
CA THR A 175 -4.23 8.83 -14.10
C THR A 175 -5.54 9.08 -14.86
N HIS A 176 -6.27 10.15 -14.52
CA HIS A 176 -7.57 10.51 -15.11
C HIS A 176 -7.54 11.93 -15.74
N PRO A 177 -6.76 12.15 -16.82
CA PRO A 177 -6.61 13.46 -17.45
C PRO A 177 -7.92 13.98 -18.09
N GLU A 178 -8.92 13.14 -18.30
CA GLU A 178 -10.26 13.58 -18.70
C GLU A 178 -10.91 14.48 -17.64
N VAL A 179 -10.58 14.30 -16.36
CA VAL A 179 -10.98 15.24 -15.30
C VAL A 179 -10.36 16.60 -15.57
N PHE A 180 -9.11 16.65 -16.04
CA PHE A 180 -8.42 17.88 -16.46
C PHE A 180 -9.09 18.60 -17.63
N SER A 181 -9.69 17.83 -18.55
CA SER A 181 -10.40 18.44 -19.68
C SER A 181 -11.64 19.24 -19.24
N LYS A 182 -12.25 18.88 -18.10
CA LYS A 182 -13.27 19.70 -17.44
C LYS A 182 -12.66 20.96 -16.79
N LEU A 183 -11.44 20.88 -16.25
CA LEU A 183 -10.73 22.00 -15.59
C LEU A 183 -10.33 23.13 -16.56
N ARG A 184 -10.22 22.84 -17.86
CA ARG A 184 -9.74 23.78 -18.88
C ARG A 184 -10.83 24.51 -19.65
N LYS A 185 -12.11 24.20 -19.41
CA LYS A 185 -13.21 24.91 -20.06
C LYS A 185 -13.55 26.17 -19.24
N PRO A 186 -13.37 27.37 -19.81
CA PRO A 186 -13.70 28.62 -19.15
C PRO A 186 -15.20 28.77 -18.90
#